data_AF-A0A9E5GFS1-F1
#
_entry.id   AF-A0A9E5GFS1-F1
#
_cell.length_a   1.000
_cell.length_b   1.000
_cell.length_c   1.000
_cell.angle_alpha   90.00
_cell.angle_beta   90.00
_cell.angle_gamma   90.00
#
_symmetry.space_group_name_H-M   'P 1'
#
loop_
_entity.id
_entity.type
_entity.pdbx_description
1 polymer ?
#
loop_
_entity_poly.entity_id
_entity_poly.type
_entity_poly.pdbx_seq_one_letter_code
_entity_poly.pdbx_strand_id
1 'polypeptide(L)'
;MKAYDLPIQKLHLETRDDLAKSLLMLLSPCKKALVREGSGLFVGNEAAHYSAQVALLEGWSRLLWGVVPLRKGGYSWDAETLHTHGLIEGTDKESPYYWG
;
A
#
# COMPACT_ATOMS: atom_id res chain seq x y z
N MET A 1 -13.66 13.67 19.81
CA MET A 1 -13.02 13.01 18.64
C MET A 1 -12.79 14.08 17.58
N LYS A 2 -11.57 14.27 17.07
CA LYS A 2 -11.28 15.33 16.10
C LYS A 2 -11.66 14.83 14.70
N ALA A 3 -12.63 15.47 14.05
CA ALA A 3 -12.96 15.15 12.66
C ALA A 3 -11.93 15.84 11.74
N TYR A 4 -11.24 15.06 10.92
CA TYR A 4 -10.34 15.58 9.90
C TYR A 4 -11.14 15.83 8.62
N ASP A 5 -11.04 17.02 8.03
CA ASP A 5 -11.66 17.34 6.74
C ASP A 5 -10.86 16.70 5.60
N LEU A 6 -11.12 15.41 5.36
CA LEU A 6 -10.41 14.64 4.34
C LEU A 6 -11.24 14.57 3.05
N PRO A 7 -10.62 14.74 1.87
CA PRO A 7 -11.37 14.71 0.62
C PRO A 7 -12.16 13.41 0.40
N ILE A 8 -11.73 12.28 0.98
CA ILE A 8 -12.40 10.98 0.85
C ILE A 8 -13.79 10.95 1.50
N GLN A 9 -14.03 11.81 2.50
CA GLN A 9 -15.33 11.92 3.17
C GLN A 9 -16.37 12.66 2.33
N LYS A 10 -15.93 13.45 1.34
CA LYS A 10 -16.79 14.22 0.44
C LYS A 10 -17.18 13.44 -0.81
N LEU A 11 -16.63 12.24 -0.98
CA LEU A 11 -16.85 11.41 -2.16
C LEU A 11 -18.10 10.54 -1.97
N HIS A 12 -19.01 10.60 -2.94
CA HIS A 12 -20.20 9.77 -2.99
C HIS A 12 -19.89 8.50 -3.80
N LEU A 13 -20.13 7.32 -3.23
CA LEU A 13 -19.82 6.04 -3.87
C LEU A 13 -21.02 5.53 -4.67
N GLU A 14 -21.18 6.01 -5.90
CA GLU A 14 -22.29 5.62 -6.78
C GLU A 14 -21.82 4.78 -7.97
N THR A 15 -20.58 5.01 -8.41
CA THR A 15 -20.01 4.35 -9.59
C THR A 15 -18.72 3.59 -9.27
N ARG A 16 -18.28 2.78 -10.23
CA ARG A 16 -16.96 2.13 -10.17
C ARG A 16 -15.82 3.16 -10.16
N ASP A 17 -15.99 4.29 -10.85
CA ASP A 17 -15.00 5.37 -10.89
C ASP A 17 -14.86 6.03 -9.52
N ASP A 18 -15.97 6.19 -8.78
CA ASP A 18 -15.94 6.71 -7.41
C ASP A 18 -15.19 5.76 -6.49
N LEU A 19 -15.45 4.45 -6.58
CA LEU A 19 -14.74 3.45 -5.78
C LEU A 19 -13.23 3.40 -6.12
N ALA A 20 -12.87 3.49 -7.40
CA ALA A 20 -11.48 3.55 -7.82
C ALA A 20 -10.80 4.82 -7.28
N LYS A 21 -11.49 5.96 -7.35
CA LYS A 21 -11.02 7.24 -6.80
C LYS A 21 -10.85 7.16 -5.28
N SER A 22 -11.78 6.58 -4.54
CA SER A 22 -11.66 6.41 -3.08
C SER A 22 -10.45 5.57 -2.72
N LEU A 23 -10.21 4.48 -3.46
CA LEU A 23 -9.06 3.61 -3.25
C LEU A 23 -7.74 4.34 -3.57
N LEU A 24 -7.67 5.08 -4.66
CA LEU A 24 -6.48 5.89 -4.99
C LEU A 24 -6.17 6.92 -3.90
N MET A 25 -7.19 7.48 -3.25
CA MET A 25 -7.01 8.41 -2.12
C MET A 25 -6.44 7.71 -0.88
N LEU A 26 -6.79 6.45 -0.65
CA LEU A 26 -6.22 5.62 0.42
C LEU A 26 -4.78 5.18 0.10
N LEU A 27 -4.48 4.88 -1.17
CA LEU A 27 -3.15 4.44 -1.62
C LEU A 27 -2.14 5.59 -1.75
N SER A 28 -2.62 6.81 -2.04
CA SER A 28 -1.77 8.00 -2.19
C SER A 28 -0.78 8.23 -1.03
N PRO A 29 -1.20 8.21 0.27
CA PRO A 29 -0.25 8.34 1.38
C PRO A 29 0.70 7.14 1.48
N CYS A 30 0.29 5.94 1.07
CA CYS A 30 1.12 4.73 1.13
C CYS A 30 2.37 4.84 0.27
N LYS A 31 2.35 5.60 -0.82
CA LYS A 31 3.54 5.81 -1.67
C LYS A 31 4.75 6.29 -0.88
N LYS A 32 4.54 7.24 0.04
CA LYS A 32 5.62 7.78 0.88
C LYS A 32 6.03 6.85 2.02
N ALA A 33 5.19 5.88 2.32
CA ALA A 33 5.42 4.86 3.34
C ALA A 33 6.09 3.60 2.78
N LEU A 34 6.19 3.45 1.44
CA LEU A 34 6.98 2.38 0.83
C LEU A 34 8.46 2.59 1.14
N VAL A 35 9.10 1.56 1.69
CA VAL A 35 10.51 1.54 2.10
C VAL A 35 11.18 0.29 1.51
N ARG A 36 12.51 0.19 1.66
CA ARG A 36 13.28 -1.00 1.24
C ARG A 36 13.09 -1.33 -0.24
N GLU A 37 13.30 -0.34 -1.11
CA GLU A 37 13.04 -0.46 -2.56
C GLU A 37 11.62 -0.94 -2.89
N GLY A 38 10.67 -0.62 -2.01
CA GLY A 38 9.26 -0.95 -2.17
C GLY A 38 8.83 -2.25 -1.51
N SER A 39 9.73 -3.04 -0.91
CA SER A 39 9.41 -4.34 -0.29
C SER A 39 8.85 -4.23 1.12
N GLY A 40 8.70 -3.02 1.67
CA GLY A 40 8.07 -2.81 2.98
C GLY A 40 7.16 -1.60 2.99
N LEU A 41 6.16 -1.63 3.87
CA LEU A 41 5.30 -0.47 4.14
C LEU A 41 5.44 -0.04 5.61
N PHE A 42 6.00 1.14 5.83
CA PHE A 42 6.21 1.71 7.16
C PHE A 42 5.10 2.69 7.53
N VAL A 43 4.12 2.23 8.32
CA VAL A 43 2.99 3.05 8.79
C VAL A 43 3.07 3.43 10.28
N GLY A 44 4.07 2.92 11.01
CA GLY A 44 4.28 3.21 12.43
C GLY A 44 5.03 2.09 13.15
N ASN A 45 5.39 2.33 14.42
CA ASN A 45 6.16 1.40 15.27
C ASN A 45 5.29 0.49 16.15
N GLU A 46 4.03 0.26 15.79
CA GLU A 46 3.08 -0.50 16.62
C GLU A 46 3.19 -2.03 16.46
N ALA A 47 4.41 -2.56 16.39
CA ALA A 47 4.64 -4.00 16.38
C ALA A 47 4.66 -4.53 17.83
N ALA A 48 3.51 -4.95 18.34
CA ALA A 48 3.40 -5.46 19.72
C ALA A 48 3.95 -6.89 19.91
N HIS A 49 4.07 -7.67 18.83
CA HIS A 49 4.40 -9.09 18.91
C HIS A 49 5.39 -9.60 17.85
N TYR A 50 5.36 -9.04 16.64
CA TYR A 50 6.20 -9.49 15.53
C TYR A 50 7.43 -8.61 15.33
N SER A 51 8.44 -9.14 14.62
CA SER A 51 9.60 -8.34 14.24
C SER A 51 9.19 -7.17 13.35
N ALA A 52 9.95 -6.08 13.38
CA ALA A 52 9.70 -4.92 12.52
C ALA A 52 9.69 -5.29 11.03
N GLN A 53 10.46 -6.30 10.62
CA GLN A 53 10.47 -6.80 9.24
C GLN A 53 9.15 -7.46 8.84
N VAL A 54 8.56 -8.29 9.71
CA VAL A 54 7.26 -8.90 9.45
C VAL A 54 6.18 -7.83 9.36
N ALA A 55 6.18 -6.85 10.26
CA ALA A 55 5.23 -5.74 10.21
C ALA A 55 5.29 -4.96 8.87
N LEU A 56 6.49 -4.72 8.34
CA LEU A 56 6.67 -4.09 7.03
C LEU A 56 6.10 -4.92 5.89
N LEU A 57 6.37 -6.24 5.88
CA LEU A 57 5.82 -7.18 4.89
C LEU A 57 4.30 -7.23 4.96
N GLU A 58 3.73 -7.42 6.15
CA GLU A 58 2.29 -7.56 6.26
C GLU A 58 1.56 -6.25 5.90
N GLY A 59 2.16 -5.10 6.23
CA GLY A 59 1.64 -3.80 5.81
C GLY A 59 1.64 -3.68 4.28
N TRP A 60 2.75 -4.06 3.66
CA TRP A 60 2.89 -4.08 2.21
C TRP A 60 1.88 -5.01 1.55
N SER A 61 1.72 -6.25 2.05
CA SER A 61 0.86 -7.26 1.44
C SER A 61 -0.62 -6.88 1.48
N ARG A 62 -1.05 -6.07 2.46
CA ARG A 62 -2.43 -5.57 2.55
C ARG A 62 -2.80 -4.66 1.39
N LEU A 63 -1.84 -3.97 0.76
CA LEU A 63 -2.10 -3.13 -0.41
C LEU A 63 -2.57 -3.96 -1.62
N LEU A 64 -2.16 -5.23 -1.72
CA LEU A 64 -2.56 -6.13 -2.82
C LEU A 64 -4.08 -6.29 -2.94
N TRP A 65 -4.82 -6.23 -1.81
CA TRP A 65 -6.27 -6.34 -1.81
C TRP A 65 -6.97 -5.23 -2.60
N GLY A 66 -6.36 -4.05 -2.69
CA GLY A 66 -6.85 -2.94 -3.51
C GLY A 66 -6.16 -2.84 -4.86
N VAL A 67 -4.82 -2.95 -4.88
CA VAL A 67 -4.02 -2.71 -6.09
C VAL A 67 -4.35 -3.69 -7.21
N VAL A 68 -4.54 -4.99 -6.90
CA VAL A 68 -4.84 -6.00 -7.92
C VAL A 68 -6.18 -5.73 -8.64
N PRO A 69 -7.33 -5.55 -7.93
CA PRO A 69 -8.58 -5.24 -8.60
C PRO A 69 -8.59 -3.85 -9.26
N LEU A 70 -7.91 -2.85 -8.68
CA LEU A 70 -7.74 -1.52 -9.28
C LEU A 70 -7.12 -1.61 -10.69
N ARG A 71 -6.01 -2.34 -10.81
CA ARG A 71 -5.31 -2.59 -12.08
C ARG A 71 -6.19 -3.36 -13.06
N LYS A 72 -6.85 -4.42 -12.60
CA LYS A 72 -7.76 -5.21 -13.46
C LYS A 72 -8.94 -4.40 -13.97
N GLY A 73 -9.38 -3.40 -13.20
CA GLY A 73 -10.42 -2.44 -13.56
C GLY A 73 -9.99 -1.36 -14.55
N GLY A 74 -8.70 -1.30 -14.93
CA GLY A 74 -8.17 -0.31 -15.88
C GLY A 74 -7.71 1.01 -15.25
N TYR A 75 -7.57 1.06 -13.92
CA TYR A 75 -7.06 2.22 -13.21
C TYR A 75 -5.59 2.01 -12.82
N SER A 76 -4.83 3.09 -12.67
CA SER A 76 -3.41 3.05 -12.34
C SER A 76 -3.11 3.79 -11.04
N TRP A 77 -2.24 3.21 -10.22
CA TRP A 77 -1.66 3.88 -9.06
C TRP A 77 -0.23 4.33 -9.38
N ASP A 78 0.15 5.54 -8.98
CA ASP A 78 1.44 6.13 -9.32
C ASP A 78 2.66 5.44 -8.69
N ALA A 79 2.46 4.65 -7.63
CA ALA A 79 3.51 3.84 -7.02
C ALA A 79 3.50 2.36 -7.45
N GLU A 80 2.69 1.98 -8.46
CA GLU A 80 2.55 0.59 -8.90
C GLU A 80 3.88 -0.06 -9.28
N THR A 81 4.78 0.70 -9.93
CA THR A 81 6.12 0.21 -10.30
C THR A 81 6.96 -0.09 -9.07
N LEU A 82 7.01 0.85 -8.10
CA LEU A 82 7.77 0.68 -6.86
C LEU A 82 7.21 -0.47 -6.02
N HIS A 83 5.89 -0.55 -5.87
CA HIS A 83 5.23 -1.64 -5.16
C HIS A 83 5.52 -3.00 -5.82
N THR A 84 5.51 -3.07 -7.16
CA THR A 84 5.84 -4.31 -7.90
C THR A 84 7.31 -4.68 -7.75
N HIS A 85 8.22 -3.70 -7.78
CA HIS A 85 9.64 -3.93 -7.52
C HIS A 85 9.85 -4.49 -6.10
N GLY A 86 9.08 -4.01 -5.13
CA GLY A 86 9.07 -4.55 -3.78
C GLY A 86 8.77 -6.05 -3.67
N LEU A 87 7.93 -6.60 -4.56
CA LEU A 87 7.69 -8.05 -4.60
C LEU A 87 8.93 -8.81 -5.09
N ILE A 88 9.68 -8.24 -6.04
CA ILE A 88 10.93 -8.83 -6.53
C ILE A 88 11.96 -8.82 -5.41
N GLU A 89 12.22 -7.65 -4.82
CA GLU A 89 13.18 -7.48 -3.73
C GLU A 89 12.82 -8.31 -2.48
N GLY A 90 11.54 -8.38 -2.15
CA GLY A 90 11.09 -9.13 -0.98
C GLY A 90 11.20 -10.65 -1.13
N THR A 91 11.20 -11.18 -2.36
CA THR A 91 11.25 -12.63 -2.65
C THR A 91 12.61 -13.13 -3.11
N ASP A 92 13.54 -12.24 -3.46
CA ASP A 92 14.91 -12.60 -3.81
C ASP A 92 15.74 -12.87 -2.55
N LYS A 93 16.29 -14.09 -2.44
CA LYS A 93 17.12 -14.53 -1.31
C LYS A 93 18.44 -13.77 -1.18
N GLU A 94 18.94 -13.22 -2.28
CA GLU A 94 20.18 -12.45 -2.32
C GLU A 94 19.93 -10.96 -2.00
N SER A 95 18.66 -10.52 -1.97
CA SER A 95 18.32 -9.14 -1.65
C SER A 95 18.56 -8.84 -0.16
N PRO A 96 19.15 -7.69 0.20
CA PRO A 96 19.20 -7.23 1.59
C PRO A 96 17.81 -6.97 2.20
N TYR A 97 16.76 -6.96 1.38
CA TYR A 97 15.38 -6.76 1.79
C TYR A 97 14.50 -8.00 1.66
N TYR A 98 15.12 -9.15 1.42
CA TYR A 98 14.46 -10.46 1.48
C TYR A 98 13.58 -10.57 2.72
N TRP A 99 12.37 -11.08 2.58
CA TRP A 99 11.41 -11.12 3.68
C TRP A 99 11.73 -12.15 4.77
N GLY A 100 12.68 -13.05 4.54
CA GLY A 100 13.06 -14.12 5.46
C GLY A 100 12.35 -15.42 5.12
#